data_AF-A0A8S1QYW9-F1
#
_entry.id   AF-A0A8S1QYW9-F1
#
_cell.length_a   1.000
_cell.length_b   1.000
_cell.length_c   1.000
_cell.angle_alpha   90.00
_cell.angle_beta   90.00
_cell.angle_gamma   90.00
#
_symmetry.space_group_name_H-M   'P 1'
#
loop_
_entity.id
_entity.type
_entity.pdbx_description
1 polymer ?
#
loop_
_entity_poly.entity_id
_entity_poly.type
_entity_poly.pdbx_seq_one_letter_code
_entity_poly.pdbx_strand_id
1 'polypeptide(L)'
;MHQFQPNQLFFDFYSSMNYWNTYQNLQNSYQNNNYYQQIVFAQPQTNPYYLQKVPQNIQKAYYYEDPISTQCTRRSILEHYDVKQQINHDTLEQYIMMIINEDETFHNIITNLKNSNQIVLFNLFELLVQKLKSQQKSREELIKFCLRKALKFIFQRVQEKYDKSKTNLKSAKKIFMSIVEKEIQTNIILPFRKNSKNKTMNSDFLKQIFSSQTFVIYYKEYLCCLEQEIQKDSKKKIASLCNKIMNHFHDEKNFEFDVKRLPWSHSNVEKVKQTAQEMLLYSNFEIK
;
A
#
# COMPACT_ATOMS: atom_id res chain seq x y z
N MET A 1 -7.71 -51.34 -43.55
CA MET A 1 -7.74 -51.32 -42.08
C MET A 1 -6.31 -51.41 -41.57
N HIS A 2 -5.69 -50.30 -41.17
CA HIS A 2 -4.51 -50.32 -40.30
C HIS A 2 -4.48 -49.03 -39.47
N GLN A 3 -4.29 -49.24 -38.17
CA GLN A 3 -4.34 -48.27 -37.09
C GLN A 3 -3.11 -47.34 -37.12
N PHE A 4 -3.33 -46.04 -36.91
CA PHE A 4 -2.27 -45.08 -36.60
C PHE A 4 -2.00 -45.09 -35.09
N GLN A 5 -0.72 -45.28 -34.72
CA GLN A 5 -0.22 -45.03 -33.38
C GLN A 5 -0.03 -43.51 -33.11
N PRO A 6 -0.15 -43.06 -31.86
CA PRO A 6 -0.02 -41.65 -31.49
C PRO A 6 1.44 -41.28 -31.20
N ASN A 7 1.95 -40.25 -31.89
CA ASN A 7 3.21 -39.61 -31.51
C ASN A 7 3.02 -38.78 -30.25
N GLN A 8 3.75 -39.19 -29.22
CA GLN A 8 4.03 -38.46 -27.99
C GLN A 8 4.77 -37.16 -28.32
N LEU A 9 4.27 -36.04 -27.82
CA LEU A 9 5.06 -34.83 -27.62
C LEU A 9 5.06 -34.51 -26.12
N PHE A 10 6.11 -35.02 -25.46
CA PHE A 10 6.59 -34.51 -24.20
C PHE A 10 7.08 -33.08 -24.41
N PHE A 11 6.51 -32.11 -23.68
CA PHE A 11 7.14 -30.82 -23.45
C PHE A 11 7.40 -30.69 -21.96
N ASP A 12 8.68 -30.71 -21.60
CA ASP A 12 9.20 -30.44 -20.28
C ASP A 12 8.78 -29.05 -19.80
N PHE A 13 7.93 -29.02 -18.77
CA PHE A 13 7.62 -27.80 -18.00
C PHE A 13 8.65 -27.63 -16.88
N TYR A 14 9.80 -27.03 -17.20
CA TYR A 14 10.63 -26.37 -16.20
C TYR A 14 10.49 -24.85 -16.30
N SER A 15 9.85 -24.26 -15.29
CA SER A 15 10.26 -23.05 -14.57
C SER A 15 9.02 -22.31 -14.03
N SER A 16 8.66 -22.65 -12.79
CA SER A 16 7.70 -21.94 -11.95
C SER A 16 8.30 -20.61 -11.46
N MET A 17 8.51 -19.66 -12.38
CA MET A 17 8.96 -18.33 -11.99
C MET A 17 7.78 -17.56 -11.38
N ASN A 18 7.82 -17.40 -10.06
CA ASN A 18 6.81 -16.77 -9.22
C ASN A 18 6.76 -15.25 -9.53
N TYR A 19 6.00 -14.86 -10.57
CA TYR A 19 5.91 -13.49 -11.12
C TYR A 19 5.50 -12.40 -10.12
N TRP A 20 4.99 -12.78 -8.94
CA TRP A 20 4.71 -11.84 -7.84
C TRP A 20 5.98 -11.31 -7.17
N ASN A 21 7.08 -12.08 -7.12
CA ASN A 21 8.35 -11.63 -6.54
C ASN A 21 9.07 -10.62 -7.43
N THR A 22 8.94 -10.72 -8.75
CA THR A 22 9.56 -9.77 -9.69
C THR A 22 8.96 -8.36 -9.59
N TYR A 23 7.69 -8.24 -9.15
CA TYR A 23 7.02 -6.95 -9.00
C TYR A 23 7.31 -6.28 -7.64
N GLN A 24 7.58 -7.06 -6.58
CA GLN A 24 8.05 -6.54 -5.29
C GLN A 24 9.49 -6.03 -5.40
N ASN A 25 10.36 -6.75 -6.11
CA ASN A 25 11.76 -6.34 -6.28
C ASN A 25 11.91 -5.04 -7.10
N LEU A 26 10.97 -4.76 -8.01
CA LEU A 26 10.98 -3.52 -8.79
C LEU A 26 10.58 -2.29 -7.97
N GLN A 27 9.85 -2.43 -6.84
CA GLN A 27 9.58 -1.30 -5.95
C GLN A 27 10.75 -1.01 -5.00
N ASN A 28 11.51 -2.05 -4.60
CA ASN A 28 12.70 -1.87 -3.78
C ASN A 28 13.85 -1.17 -4.53
N SER A 29 13.94 -1.31 -5.85
CA SER A 29 14.98 -0.65 -6.66
C SER A 29 14.79 0.86 -6.85
N TYR A 30 13.60 1.42 -6.58
CA TYR A 30 13.36 2.87 -6.68
C TYR A 30 13.54 3.62 -5.37
N GLN A 31 13.75 2.94 -4.23
CA GLN A 31 13.98 3.59 -2.94
C GLN A 31 15.46 3.68 -2.54
N ASN A 32 16.37 3.18 -3.37
CA ASN A 32 17.80 3.13 -3.04
C ASN A 32 18.66 3.81 -4.11
N ASN A 33 18.43 5.10 -4.36
CA ASN A 33 19.33 5.98 -5.10
C ASN A 33 19.01 7.46 -4.81
N ASN A 34 19.41 7.93 -3.61
CA ASN A 34 19.66 9.35 -3.38
C ASN A 34 21.16 9.59 -3.51
N TYR A 35 21.63 9.82 -4.73
CA TYR A 35 22.95 10.40 -4.99
C TYR A 35 22.80 11.89 -5.23
N TYR A 36 23.47 12.68 -4.39
CA TYR A 36 23.73 14.10 -4.58
C TYR A 36 24.39 14.33 -5.95
N GLN A 37 23.81 15.19 -6.80
CA GLN A 37 24.55 15.88 -7.84
C GLN A 37 24.62 17.37 -7.49
N GLN A 38 25.81 17.81 -7.09
CA GLN A 38 26.20 19.22 -7.05
C GLN A 38 26.61 19.67 -8.45
N ILE A 39 26.07 20.81 -8.87
CA ILE A 39 26.42 21.50 -10.11
C ILE A 39 27.70 22.30 -9.88
N VAL A 40 28.65 22.13 -10.80
CA VAL A 40 29.96 22.78 -10.86
C VAL A 40 29.84 24.10 -11.62
N PHE A 41 30.36 25.19 -11.06
CA PHE A 41 30.85 26.35 -11.83
C PHE A 41 32.24 26.74 -11.30
N ALA A 42 33.20 26.77 -12.22
CA ALA A 42 34.58 27.24 -12.07
C ALA A 42 34.64 28.72 -12.55
N GLN A 43 35.55 29.65 -12.21
CA GLN A 43 36.91 29.77 -11.66
C GLN A 43 37.11 31.28 -11.25
N PRO A 44 38.32 31.85 -11.02
CA PRO A 44 39.38 31.55 -10.03
C PRO A 44 39.83 32.82 -9.23
N GLN A 45 40.62 32.64 -8.16
CA GLN A 45 41.98 33.21 -7.97
C GLN A 45 42.48 33.14 -6.51
N THR A 46 43.72 32.64 -6.36
CA THR A 46 44.80 32.96 -5.37
C THR A 46 44.43 32.96 -3.87
N ASN A 47 44.98 32.16 -2.96
CA ASN A 47 46.39 31.90 -2.63
C ASN A 47 46.47 30.80 -1.51
N PRO A 48 47.65 30.20 -1.25
CA PRO A 48 47.81 28.96 -0.45
C PRO A 48 48.08 29.24 1.04
N TYR A 49 47.93 28.23 1.92
CA TYR A 49 48.98 27.79 2.89
C TYR A 49 48.53 26.69 3.90
N TYR A 50 49.44 25.73 4.06
CA TYR A 50 49.72 24.74 5.13
C TYR A 50 48.72 23.66 5.59
N LEU A 51 49.05 22.42 5.16
CA LEU A 51 48.91 21.16 5.92
C LEU A 51 49.82 21.18 7.16
N GLN A 52 49.29 20.77 8.32
CA GLN A 52 50.12 20.29 9.43
C GLN A 52 49.46 19.06 10.09
N LYS A 53 50.08 17.90 9.86
CA LYS A 53 50.00 16.70 10.73
C LYS A 53 50.61 17.05 12.09
N VAL A 54 50.17 16.47 13.20
CA VAL A 54 50.90 15.55 14.14
C VAL A 54 49.90 15.09 15.27
N PRO A 55 50.24 14.26 16.29
CA PRO A 55 50.02 12.80 16.38
C PRO A 55 49.07 12.32 17.51
N GLN A 56 48.75 11.02 17.45
CA GLN A 56 48.33 10.21 18.60
C GLN A 56 49.47 10.09 19.64
N ASN A 57 49.17 10.33 20.93
CA ASN A 57 49.75 9.55 22.03
C ASN A 57 49.02 9.77 23.37
N ILE A 58 48.47 8.65 23.85
CA ILE A 58 48.37 8.11 25.22
C ILE A 58 48.89 9.01 26.35
N GLN A 59 48.00 9.38 27.28
CA GLN A 59 48.35 9.53 28.70
C GLN A 59 47.25 8.93 29.59
N LYS A 60 47.69 7.96 30.41
CA LYS A 60 46.93 7.34 31.49
C LYS A 60 46.74 8.35 32.61
N ALA A 61 45.50 8.67 32.96
CA ALA A 61 45.19 9.41 34.18
C ALA A 61 44.87 8.41 35.30
N TYR A 62 45.65 8.49 36.37
CA TYR A 62 45.47 7.76 37.61
C TYR A 62 44.22 8.27 38.34
N TYR A 63 43.35 7.35 38.74
CA TYR A 63 42.26 7.61 39.66
C TYR A 63 42.82 7.74 41.08
N TYR A 64 42.63 8.90 41.69
CA TYR A 64 42.59 9.05 43.14
C TYR A 64 41.11 9.17 43.51
N GLU A 65 40.58 8.14 44.18
CA GLU A 65 39.35 8.26 44.96
C GLU A 65 39.71 8.93 46.29
N ASP A 66 38.96 9.96 46.66
CA ASP A 66 38.79 10.30 48.07
C ASP A 66 37.29 10.43 48.38
N PRO A 67 36.83 9.93 49.53
CA PRO A 67 35.43 9.74 49.83
C PRO A 67 34.84 10.94 50.59
N ILE A 68 33.51 11.03 50.57
CA ILE A 68 32.64 11.86 51.42
C ILE A 68 32.40 13.29 50.90
N SER A 69 31.24 13.52 50.29
CA SER A 69 30.12 14.24 50.95
C SER A 69 29.15 14.89 49.96
N THR A 70 27.96 14.28 49.89
CA THR A 70 26.63 14.92 49.82
C THR A 70 26.45 16.23 49.02
N GLN A 71 25.90 16.10 47.80
CA GLN A 71 24.58 16.63 47.41
C GLN A 71 24.28 16.21 45.96
N CYS A 72 24.14 14.91 45.73
CA CYS A 72 23.48 14.42 44.53
C CYS A 72 21.99 14.73 44.68
N THR A 73 21.52 15.75 43.94
CA THR A 73 20.10 15.86 43.60
C THR A 73 19.78 14.69 42.67
N ARG A 74 19.52 13.54 43.28
CA ARG A 74 19.04 12.33 42.61
C ARG A 74 17.62 12.66 42.14
N ARG A 75 17.50 13.28 40.96
CA ARG A 75 16.23 13.26 40.23
C ARG A 75 15.93 11.79 40.01
N SER A 76 15.04 11.24 40.83
CA SER A 76 14.40 9.97 40.56
C SER A 76 13.78 10.11 39.18
N ILE A 77 14.40 9.51 38.18
CA ILE A 77 13.72 9.19 36.93
C ILE A 77 12.62 8.24 37.39
N LEU A 78 11.40 8.78 37.51
CA LEU A 78 10.22 7.98 37.77
C LEU A 78 10.11 7.07 36.55
N GLU A 79 10.53 5.82 36.69
CA GLU A 79 10.20 4.78 35.71
C GLU A 79 8.69 4.63 35.79
N HIS A 80 7.98 5.37 34.92
CA HIS A 80 6.55 5.17 34.71
C HIS A 80 6.41 3.80 34.05
N TYR A 81 6.26 2.75 34.87
CA TYR A 81 5.90 1.43 34.40
C TYR A 81 4.56 1.53 33.67
N ASP A 82 4.57 1.26 32.36
CA ASP A 82 3.37 1.25 31.53
C ASP A 82 2.37 0.25 32.14
N VAL A 83 1.10 0.65 32.26
CA VAL A 83 0.09 -0.27 32.82
C VAL A 83 -0.07 -1.42 31.82
N LYS A 84 0.02 -2.66 32.31
CA LYS A 84 -0.15 -3.86 31.48
C LYS A 84 -1.44 -3.74 30.65
N GLN A 85 -1.30 -3.77 29.34
CA GLN A 85 -2.42 -3.51 28.42
C GLN A 85 -3.47 -4.60 28.55
N GLN A 86 -4.69 -4.21 28.91
CA GLN A 86 -5.85 -5.09 29.04
C GLN A 86 -6.83 -4.89 27.87
N ILE A 87 -6.33 -4.59 26.67
CA ILE A 87 -7.22 -4.45 25.50
C ILE A 87 -7.53 -5.83 24.93
N ASN A 88 -8.81 -6.15 24.81
CA ASN A 88 -9.25 -7.34 24.09
C ASN A 88 -9.27 -7.09 22.57
N HIS A 89 -9.31 -8.16 21.79
CA HIS A 89 -9.28 -8.07 20.33
C HIS A 89 -10.44 -7.22 19.76
N ASP A 90 -11.65 -7.38 20.30
CA ASP A 90 -12.84 -6.69 19.80
C ASP A 90 -12.78 -5.17 20.02
N THR A 91 -12.30 -4.73 21.19
CA THR A 91 -12.11 -3.31 21.51
C THR A 91 -11.03 -2.71 20.63
N LEU A 92 -9.95 -3.45 20.37
CA LEU A 92 -8.89 -3.01 19.46
C LEU A 92 -9.42 -2.83 18.03
N GLU A 93 -10.22 -3.78 17.55
CA GLU A 93 -10.87 -3.69 16.24
C GLU A 93 -11.80 -2.46 16.15
N GLN A 94 -12.60 -2.22 17.19
CA GLN A 94 -13.46 -1.03 17.27
C GLN A 94 -12.66 0.27 17.22
N TYR A 95 -11.57 0.37 17.98
CA TYR A 95 -10.71 1.56 17.97
C TYR A 95 -10.07 1.79 16.60
N ILE A 96 -9.60 0.73 15.95
CA ILE A 96 -9.07 0.82 14.58
C ILE A 96 -10.15 1.26 13.60
N MET A 97 -11.37 0.74 13.71
CA MET A 97 -12.52 1.16 12.91
C MET A 97 -12.84 2.65 13.11
N MET A 98 -12.87 3.13 14.35
CA MET A 98 -13.08 4.55 14.66
C MET A 98 -12.01 5.45 14.03
N ILE A 99 -10.74 5.04 14.11
CA ILE A 99 -9.63 5.76 13.45
C ILE A 99 -9.84 5.83 11.93
N ILE A 100 -10.18 4.70 11.30
CA ILE A 100 -10.35 4.60 9.85
C ILE A 100 -11.56 5.40 9.38
N ASN A 101 -12.62 5.41 10.17
CA ASN A 101 -13.84 6.17 9.93
C ASN A 101 -13.67 7.67 10.25
N GLU A 102 -12.51 8.09 10.73
CA GLU A 102 -12.21 9.48 11.09
C GLU A 102 -13.19 10.00 12.16
N ASP A 103 -13.59 9.13 13.09
CA ASP A 103 -14.54 9.43 14.16
C ASP A 103 -13.96 10.44 15.17
N GLU A 104 -14.64 11.57 15.34
CA GLU A 104 -14.23 12.65 16.24
C GLU A 104 -14.13 12.21 17.70
N THR A 105 -14.96 11.25 18.11
CA THR A 105 -14.99 10.75 19.49
C THR A 105 -13.72 9.98 19.85
N PHE A 106 -12.94 9.52 18.86
CA PHE A 106 -11.69 8.80 19.08
C PHE A 106 -10.62 9.66 19.79
N HIS A 107 -10.67 10.99 19.67
CA HIS A 107 -9.76 11.87 20.40
C HIS A 107 -9.91 11.75 21.92
N ASN A 108 -11.14 11.53 22.40
CA ASN A 108 -11.39 11.31 23.83
C ASN A 108 -10.78 9.99 24.29
N ILE A 109 -10.83 8.95 23.44
CA ILE A 109 -10.23 7.64 23.73
C ILE A 109 -8.71 7.75 23.82
N ILE A 110 -8.06 8.40 22.85
CA ILE A 110 -6.61 8.67 22.89
C ILE A 110 -6.22 9.41 24.18
N THR A 111 -6.97 10.45 24.54
CA THR A 111 -6.69 11.26 25.74
C THR A 111 -6.85 10.43 27.02
N ASN A 112 -7.88 9.59 27.08
CA ASN A 112 -8.10 8.68 28.20
C ASN A 112 -6.97 7.64 28.31
N LEU A 113 -6.52 7.05 27.20
CA LEU A 113 -5.38 6.11 27.20
C LEU A 113 -4.10 6.75 27.73
N LYS A 114 -3.84 8.01 27.36
CA LYS A 114 -2.72 8.80 27.87
C LYS A 114 -2.84 9.03 29.38
N ASN A 115 -4.03 9.41 29.85
CA ASN A 115 -4.29 9.68 31.27
C ASN A 115 -4.26 8.41 32.13
N SER A 116 -4.65 7.26 31.56
CA SER A 116 -4.59 5.95 32.21
C SER A 116 -3.21 5.28 32.15
N ASN A 117 -2.18 6.00 31.70
CA ASN A 117 -0.80 5.52 31.60
C ASN A 117 -0.68 4.22 30.77
N GLN A 118 -1.44 4.12 29.67
CA GLN A 118 -1.32 3.08 28.63
C GLN A 118 -0.53 3.64 27.43
N ILE A 119 0.72 3.99 27.69
CA ILE A 119 1.56 4.82 26.82
C ILE A 119 1.85 4.11 25.48
N VAL A 120 2.11 2.81 25.50
CA VAL A 120 2.43 2.07 24.27
C VAL A 120 1.22 2.00 23.33
N LEU A 121 0.02 1.75 23.85
CA LEU A 121 -1.21 1.72 23.05
C LEU A 121 -1.55 3.11 22.50
N PHE A 122 -1.40 4.15 23.32
CA PHE A 122 -1.53 5.55 22.91
C PHE A 122 -0.57 5.88 21.73
N ASN A 123 0.72 5.60 21.89
CA ASN A 123 1.73 5.87 20.86
C ASN A 123 1.45 5.12 19.55
N LEU A 124 0.96 3.88 19.65
CA LEU A 124 0.61 3.07 18.49
C LEU A 124 -0.56 3.69 17.71
N PHE A 125 -1.61 4.12 18.41
CA PHE A 125 -2.75 4.77 17.76
C PHE A 125 -2.42 6.14 17.20
N GLU A 126 -1.60 6.94 17.89
CA GLU A 126 -1.10 8.21 17.33
C GLU A 126 -0.33 7.96 16.03
N LEU A 127 0.58 6.98 16.02
CA LEU A 127 1.32 6.61 14.82
C LEU A 127 0.41 6.14 13.68
N LEU A 128 -0.62 5.34 13.99
CA LEU A 128 -1.61 4.89 13.00
C LEU A 128 -2.40 6.07 12.41
N VAL A 129 -2.87 6.99 13.26
CA VAL A 129 -3.57 8.21 12.83
C VAL A 129 -2.67 9.06 11.92
N GLN A 130 -1.41 9.27 12.31
CA GLN A 130 -0.45 10.02 11.50
C GLN A 130 -0.19 9.36 10.15
N LYS A 131 0.01 8.04 10.12
CA LYS A 131 0.20 7.28 8.87
C LYS A 131 -1.02 7.38 7.97
N LEU A 132 -2.24 7.26 8.50
CA LEU A 132 -3.47 7.42 7.71
C LEU A 132 -3.61 8.83 7.14
N LYS A 133 -3.34 9.87 7.94
CA LYS A 133 -3.38 11.28 7.48
C LYS A 133 -2.35 11.54 6.37
N SER A 134 -1.16 10.94 6.46
CA SER A 134 -0.13 11.04 5.41
C SER A 134 -0.48 10.27 4.13
N GLN A 135 -1.42 9.33 4.19
CA GLN A 135 -1.80 8.47 3.08
C GLN A 135 -2.79 9.17 2.13
N GLN A 136 -2.38 10.32 1.60
CA GLN A 136 -3.12 10.94 0.51
C GLN A 136 -2.88 10.19 -0.79
N LYS A 137 -3.95 9.95 -1.53
CA LYS A 137 -3.90 9.30 -2.84
C LYS A 137 -4.07 10.33 -3.95
N SER A 138 -3.14 10.30 -4.90
CA SER A 138 -3.25 11.09 -6.12
C SER A 138 -4.45 10.62 -6.95
N ARG A 139 -5.00 11.51 -7.79
CA ARG A 139 -6.09 11.18 -8.72
C ARG A 139 -5.75 9.96 -9.59
N GLU A 140 -4.51 9.86 -10.07
CA GLU A 140 -4.08 8.70 -10.86
C GLU A 140 -4.10 7.40 -10.06
N GLU A 141 -3.68 7.41 -8.78
CA GLU A 141 -3.77 6.23 -7.91
C GLU A 141 -5.22 5.79 -7.68
N LEU A 142 -6.15 6.75 -7.51
CA LEU A 142 -7.57 6.47 -7.38
C LEU A 142 -8.13 5.83 -8.66
N ILE A 143 -7.87 6.43 -9.82
CA ILE A 143 -8.25 5.87 -11.14
C ILE A 143 -7.68 4.46 -11.32
N LYS A 144 -6.40 4.27 -10.99
CA LYS A 144 -5.69 2.98 -11.08
C LYS A 144 -6.30 1.93 -10.17
N PHE A 145 -6.71 2.31 -8.97
CA PHE A 145 -7.42 1.43 -8.06
C PHE A 145 -8.79 1.04 -8.64
N CYS A 146 -9.60 2.02 -9.04
CA CYS A 146 -10.93 1.80 -9.60
C CYS A 146 -10.88 0.88 -10.82
N LEU A 147 -10.03 1.16 -11.80
CA LEU A 147 -9.91 0.33 -13.00
C LEU A 147 -9.42 -1.09 -12.70
N ARG A 148 -8.47 -1.24 -11.77
CA ARG A 148 -7.96 -2.57 -11.41
C ARG A 148 -9.05 -3.42 -10.76
N LYS A 149 -9.86 -2.83 -9.89
CA LYS A 149 -10.97 -3.51 -9.22
C LYS A 149 -12.13 -3.77 -10.19
N ALA A 150 -12.48 -2.79 -11.01
CA ALA A 150 -13.48 -2.93 -12.07
C ALA A 150 -13.12 -4.05 -13.04
N LEU A 151 -11.92 -4.03 -13.65
CA LEU A 151 -11.49 -5.09 -14.57
C LEU A 151 -11.49 -6.47 -13.91
N LYS A 152 -11.08 -6.56 -12.64
CA LYS A 152 -11.15 -7.82 -11.90
C LYS A 152 -12.60 -8.31 -11.75
N PHE A 153 -13.52 -7.43 -11.36
CA PHE A 153 -14.94 -7.72 -11.25
C PHE A 153 -15.52 -8.17 -12.61
N ILE A 154 -15.22 -7.43 -13.67
CA ILE A 154 -15.68 -7.73 -15.04
C ILE A 154 -15.19 -9.11 -15.48
N PHE A 155 -13.90 -9.41 -15.27
CA PHE A 155 -13.36 -10.71 -15.64
C PHE A 155 -14.01 -11.86 -14.86
N GLN A 156 -14.37 -11.64 -13.59
CA GLN A 156 -15.13 -12.62 -12.80
C GLN A 156 -16.55 -12.81 -13.35
N ARG A 157 -17.26 -11.73 -13.70
CA ARG A 157 -18.59 -11.81 -14.33
C ARG A 157 -18.57 -12.52 -15.68
N VAL A 158 -17.57 -12.23 -16.50
CA VAL A 158 -17.37 -12.92 -17.78
C VAL A 158 -17.03 -14.39 -17.55
N GLN A 159 -16.20 -14.71 -16.56
CA GLN A 159 -15.90 -16.09 -16.19
C GLN A 159 -17.18 -16.85 -15.80
N GLU A 160 -18.02 -16.26 -14.95
CA GLU A 160 -19.29 -16.87 -14.52
C GLU A 160 -20.27 -17.10 -15.68
N LYS A 161 -20.27 -16.20 -16.68
CA LYS A 161 -21.17 -16.27 -17.84
C LYS A 161 -20.72 -17.30 -18.89
N TYR A 162 -19.42 -17.43 -19.14
CA TYR A 162 -18.89 -18.21 -20.26
C TYR A 162 -18.20 -19.52 -19.84
N ASP A 163 -17.81 -19.68 -18.58
CA ASP A 163 -17.14 -20.87 -18.06
C ASP A 163 -17.89 -21.44 -16.85
N LYS A 164 -18.77 -22.43 -17.12
CA LYS A 164 -19.52 -23.16 -16.08
C LYS A 164 -18.60 -23.85 -15.07
N SER A 165 -17.35 -24.15 -15.45
CA SER A 165 -16.37 -24.80 -14.57
C SER A 165 -15.64 -23.82 -13.65
N LYS A 166 -15.79 -22.49 -13.86
CA LYS A 166 -15.13 -21.42 -13.08
C LYS A 166 -13.61 -21.54 -12.97
N THR A 167 -12.93 -22.22 -13.91
CA THR A 167 -11.52 -22.61 -13.69
C THR A 167 -10.49 -21.60 -14.17
N ASN A 168 -10.78 -20.68 -15.11
CA ASN A 168 -9.71 -19.79 -15.62
C ASN A 168 -10.08 -18.31 -15.85
N LEU A 169 -9.56 -17.41 -15.01
CA LEU A 169 -9.70 -15.95 -15.18
C LEU A 169 -8.94 -15.42 -16.42
N LYS A 170 -7.90 -16.11 -16.89
CA LYS A 170 -7.12 -15.68 -18.07
C LYS A 170 -7.92 -15.84 -19.36
N SER A 171 -8.73 -16.88 -19.50
CA SER A 171 -9.61 -17.05 -20.67
C SER A 171 -10.71 -16.00 -20.66
N ALA A 172 -11.38 -15.79 -19.51
CA ALA A 172 -12.40 -14.74 -19.35
C ALA A 172 -11.86 -13.34 -19.73
N LYS A 173 -10.64 -13.02 -19.29
CA LYS A 173 -9.95 -11.80 -19.69
C LYS A 173 -9.72 -11.71 -21.21
N LYS A 174 -9.26 -12.79 -21.87
CA LYS A 174 -9.06 -12.80 -23.32
C LYS A 174 -10.37 -12.62 -24.08
N ILE A 175 -11.44 -13.28 -23.63
CA ILE A 175 -12.78 -13.18 -24.21
C ILE A 175 -13.30 -11.74 -24.06
N PHE A 176 -13.21 -11.17 -22.86
CA PHE A 176 -13.66 -9.81 -22.62
C PHE A 176 -12.90 -8.79 -23.48
N MET A 177 -11.56 -8.86 -23.47
CA MET A 177 -10.75 -7.92 -24.25
C MET A 177 -11.06 -8.04 -25.76
N SER A 178 -11.28 -9.25 -26.29
CA SER A 178 -11.60 -9.40 -27.72
C SER A 178 -12.97 -8.84 -28.10
N ILE A 179 -13.95 -8.84 -27.18
CA ILE A 179 -15.25 -8.17 -27.40
C ILE A 179 -15.05 -6.66 -27.43
N VAL A 180 -14.37 -6.11 -26.41
CA VAL A 180 -14.12 -4.66 -26.31
C VAL A 180 -13.31 -4.15 -27.52
N GLU A 181 -12.24 -4.86 -27.90
CA GLU A 181 -11.38 -4.50 -29.04
C GLU A 181 -12.14 -4.53 -30.38
N LYS A 182 -13.10 -5.45 -30.54
CA LYS A 182 -13.99 -5.48 -31.71
C LYS A 182 -14.95 -4.29 -31.75
N GLU A 183 -15.50 -3.89 -30.61
CA GLU A 183 -16.42 -2.74 -30.52
C GLU A 183 -15.73 -1.42 -30.88
N ILE A 184 -14.53 -1.20 -30.36
CA ILE A 184 -13.78 0.05 -30.56
C ILE A 184 -12.87 0.01 -31.80
N GLN A 185 -12.83 -1.11 -32.51
CA GLN A 185 -12.00 -1.35 -33.70
C GLN A 185 -10.49 -1.06 -33.48
N THR A 186 -10.02 -1.19 -32.24
CA THR A 186 -8.65 -0.83 -31.83
C THR A 186 -8.16 -1.82 -30.77
N ASN A 187 -6.89 -2.21 -30.84
CA ASN A 187 -6.27 -3.04 -29.81
C ASN A 187 -6.05 -2.23 -28.52
N ILE A 188 -6.54 -2.73 -27.38
CA ILE A 188 -6.32 -2.08 -26.09
C ILE A 188 -5.14 -2.73 -25.39
N ILE A 189 -4.10 -1.94 -25.20
CA ILE A 189 -3.00 -2.31 -24.32
C ILE A 189 -3.20 -1.62 -22.98
N LEU A 190 -3.50 -2.39 -21.94
CA LEU A 190 -3.59 -1.84 -20.58
C LEU A 190 -2.27 -1.12 -20.21
N PRO A 191 -2.35 0.09 -19.63
CA PRO A 191 -1.19 0.83 -19.14
C PRO A 191 -0.34 -0.03 -18.21
N PHE A 192 0.96 0.28 -18.16
CA PHE A 192 1.97 -0.43 -17.34
C PHE A 192 2.26 -1.89 -17.72
N ARG A 193 1.72 -2.40 -18.84
CA ARG A 193 2.25 -3.65 -19.41
C ARG A 193 3.59 -3.42 -20.10
N LYS A 194 4.42 -4.47 -20.16
CA LYS A 194 5.72 -4.46 -20.87
C LYS A 194 5.59 -3.86 -22.27
N ASN A 195 4.52 -4.23 -22.98
CA ASN A 195 4.28 -3.83 -24.38
C ASN A 195 3.46 -2.53 -24.52
N SER A 196 3.06 -1.87 -23.43
CA SER A 196 2.31 -0.61 -23.53
C SER A 196 3.26 0.56 -23.76
N LYS A 197 3.05 1.32 -24.84
CA LYS A 197 3.68 2.63 -25.04
C LYS A 197 3.15 3.66 -24.03
N ASN A 198 1.86 3.56 -23.69
CA ASN A 198 1.25 4.41 -22.66
C ASN A 198 1.51 3.81 -21.27
N LYS A 199 2.28 4.52 -20.44
CA LYS A 199 2.59 4.15 -19.05
C LYS A 199 1.69 4.86 -18.05
N THR A 200 0.61 5.49 -18.47
CA THR A 200 -0.28 6.24 -17.57
C THR A 200 -1.73 5.86 -17.83
N MET A 201 -2.57 5.93 -16.79
CA MET A 201 -4.03 5.88 -16.99
C MET A 201 -4.54 7.29 -17.28
N ASN A 202 -4.05 7.88 -18.38
CA ASN A 202 -4.44 9.22 -18.79
C ASN A 202 -5.88 9.24 -19.33
N SER A 203 -6.42 10.45 -19.52
CA SER A 203 -7.75 10.69 -20.07
C SER A 203 -7.96 10.01 -21.42
N ASP A 204 -6.94 9.94 -22.30
CA ASP A 204 -7.06 9.29 -23.60
C ASP A 204 -7.33 7.79 -23.49
N PHE A 205 -6.60 7.10 -22.59
CA PHE A 205 -6.87 5.70 -22.31
C PHE A 205 -8.26 5.50 -21.71
N LEU A 206 -8.70 6.40 -20.82
CA LEU A 206 -10.04 6.34 -20.25
C LEU A 206 -11.12 6.51 -21.33
N LYS A 207 -11.01 7.52 -22.20
CA LYS A 207 -11.92 7.71 -23.34
C LYS A 207 -11.96 6.47 -24.23
N GLN A 208 -10.80 5.88 -24.49
CA GLN A 208 -10.71 4.69 -25.35
C GLN A 208 -11.39 3.46 -24.75
N ILE A 209 -11.21 3.18 -23.45
CA ILE A 209 -11.84 2.00 -22.85
C ILE A 209 -13.33 2.23 -22.57
N PHE A 210 -13.74 3.46 -22.22
CA PHE A 210 -15.14 3.82 -21.98
C PHE A 210 -15.95 4.07 -23.26
N SER A 211 -15.33 4.04 -24.45
CA SER A 211 -16.06 4.02 -25.72
C SER A 211 -16.67 2.66 -26.05
N SER A 212 -16.31 1.59 -25.34
CA SER A 212 -16.97 0.29 -25.45
C SER A 212 -18.24 0.24 -24.61
N GLN A 213 -19.36 0.00 -25.27
CA GLN A 213 -20.66 -0.17 -24.60
C GLN A 213 -20.62 -1.35 -23.64
N THR A 214 -19.99 -2.46 -24.03
CA THR A 214 -19.85 -3.63 -23.17
C THR A 214 -19.06 -3.30 -21.89
N PHE A 215 -17.95 -2.55 -22.01
CA PHE A 215 -17.19 -2.12 -20.84
C PHE A 215 -18.04 -1.25 -19.91
N VAL A 216 -18.77 -0.28 -20.46
CA VAL A 216 -19.60 0.65 -19.68
C VAL A 216 -20.73 -0.07 -18.93
N ILE A 217 -21.39 -1.05 -19.57
CA ILE A 217 -22.43 -1.86 -18.91
C ILE A 217 -21.88 -2.56 -17.67
N TYR A 218 -20.79 -3.32 -17.82
CA TYR A 218 -20.22 -4.02 -16.67
C TYR A 218 -19.57 -3.06 -15.65
N TYR A 219 -19.10 -1.89 -16.09
CA TYR A 219 -18.58 -0.88 -15.17
C TYR A 219 -19.71 -0.31 -14.30
N LYS A 220 -20.89 -0.04 -14.87
CA LYS A 220 -22.08 0.37 -14.10
C LYS A 220 -22.46 -0.70 -13.07
N GLU A 221 -22.46 -1.98 -13.45
CA GLU A 221 -22.67 -3.08 -12.49
C GLU A 221 -21.62 -3.11 -11.38
N TYR A 222 -20.36 -2.86 -11.71
CA TYR A 222 -19.28 -2.76 -10.73
C TYR A 222 -19.51 -1.62 -9.72
N LEU A 223 -19.99 -0.46 -10.18
CA LEU A 223 -20.27 0.68 -9.29
C LEU A 223 -21.32 0.34 -8.23
N CYS A 224 -22.34 -0.47 -8.58
CA CYS A 224 -23.34 -0.94 -7.62
C CYS A 224 -22.74 -1.82 -6.50
N CYS A 225 -21.58 -2.45 -6.74
CA CYS A 225 -20.88 -3.29 -5.77
C CYS A 225 -19.60 -2.64 -5.21
N LEU A 226 -19.26 -1.41 -5.60
CA LEU A 226 -17.99 -0.75 -5.26
C LEU A 226 -17.79 -0.66 -3.75
N GLU A 227 -18.82 -0.20 -3.04
CA GLU A 227 -18.78 -0.03 -1.59
C GLU A 227 -18.49 -1.36 -0.88
N GLN A 228 -19.18 -2.42 -1.28
CA GLN A 228 -19.00 -3.75 -0.70
C GLN A 228 -17.58 -4.29 -0.93
N GLU A 229 -17.00 -4.05 -2.12
CA GLU A 229 -15.63 -4.45 -2.44
C GLU A 229 -14.59 -3.68 -1.60
N ILE A 230 -14.81 -2.39 -1.34
CA ILE A 230 -13.95 -1.57 -0.47
C ILE A 230 -14.08 -2.03 0.98
N GLN A 231 -15.28 -2.26 1.48
CA GLN A 231 -15.53 -2.75 2.83
C GLN A 231 -14.88 -4.12 3.07
N LYS A 232 -14.98 -5.04 2.09
CA LYS A 232 -14.34 -6.36 2.15
C LYS A 232 -12.82 -6.28 2.18
N ASP A 233 -12.21 -5.37 1.41
CA ASP A 233 -10.76 -5.10 1.42
C ASP A 233 -10.33 -4.52 2.78
N SER A 234 -11.12 -3.59 3.32
CA SER A 234 -10.86 -2.93 4.59
C SER A 234 -10.95 -3.90 5.77
N LYS A 235 -12.02 -4.70 5.88
CA LYS A 235 -12.16 -5.73 6.93
C LYS A 235 -10.96 -6.67 7.00
N LYS A 236 -10.46 -7.13 5.85
CA LYS A 236 -9.27 -8.00 5.80
C LYS A 236 -8.01 -7.31 6.34
N LYS A 237 -7.82 -6.04 6.00
CA LYS A 237 -6.67 -5.25 6.44
C LYS A 237 -6.76 -4.90 7.92
N ILE A 238 -7.96 -4.61 8.42
CA ILE A 238 -8.21 -4.35 9.84
C ILE A 238 -7.91 -5.60 10.66
N ALA A 239 -8.47 -6.76 10.30
CA ALA A 239 -8.16 -8.01 10.98
C ALA A 239 -6.64 -8.32 10.99
N SER A 240 -5.96 -8.09 9.85
CA SER A 240 -4.51 -8.25 9.78
C SER A 240 -3.75 -7.25 10.68
N LEU A 241 -4.26 -6.03 10.83
CA LEU A 241 -3.68 -5.00 11.69
C LEU A 241 -3.89 -5.34 13.17
N CYS A 242 -5.11 -5.74 13.56
CA CYS A 242 -5.44 -6.22 14.90
C CYS A 242 -4.50 -7.35 15.32
N ASN A 243 -4.35 -8.38 14.47
CA ASN A 243 -3.47 -9.51 14.75
C ASN A 243 -2.01 -9.09 14.95
N LYS A 244 -1.50 -8.16 14.13
CA LYS A 244 -0.13 -7.66 14.29
C LYS A 244 0.07 -6.91 15.60
N ILE A 245 -0.90 -6.09 15.99
CA ILE A 245 -0.85 -5.30 17.22
C ILE A 245 -0.97 -6.23 18.45
N MET A 246 -1.88 -7.20 18.42
CA MET A 246 -2.04 -8.19 19.51
C MET A 246 -0.77 -9.02 19.68
N ASN A 247 -0.18 -9.51 18.60
CA ASN A 247 1.07 -10.26 18.66
C ASN A 247 2.21 -9.43 19.25
N HIS A 248 2.28 -8.13 18.91
CA HIS A 248 3.25 -7.23 19.51
C HIS A 248 3.08 -7.11 21.03
N PHE A 249 1.85 -7.02 21.53
CA PHE A 249 1.59 -6.98 22.97
C PHE A 249 1.94 -8.29 23.68
N HIS A 250 1.90 -9.43 22.98
CA HIS A 250 2.31 -10.72 23.52
C HIS A 250 3.82 -10.96 23.51
N ASP A 251 4.52 -10.49 22.47
CA ASP A 251 5.92 -10.82 22.23
C ASP A 251 6.92 -9.88 22.96
N GLU A 252 6.45 -8.78 23.59
CA GLU A 252 7.25 -7.75 24.30
C GLU A 252 8.44 -7.17 23.49
N LYS A 253 8.44 -7.34 22.16
CA LYS A 253 9.42 -6.79 21.24
C LYS A 253 9.03 -5.37 20.82
N ASN A 254 9.99 -4.55 20.41
CA ASN A 254 9.69 -3.24 19.83
C ASN A 254 8.74 -3.35 18.63
N PHE A 255 7.63 -2.61 18.64
CA PHE A 255 6.70 -2.56 17.50
C PHE A 255 7.36 -1.90 16.31
N GLU A 256 7.76 -2.70 15.33
CA GLU A 256 8.02 -2.15 14.00
C GLU A 256 6.71 -2.09 13.22
N PHE A 257 6.24 -0.87 12.96
CA PHE A 257 5.06 -0.65 12.11
C PHE A 257 5.43 -0.90 10.63
N ASP A 258 5.73 -2.15 10.26
CA ASP A 258 5.89 -2.61 8.87
C ASP A 258 4.55 -3.10 8.30
N VAL A 259 3.54 -2.25 8.40
CA VAL A 259 2.26 -2.46 7.72
C VAL A 259 2.32 -1.70 6.40
N LYS A 260 2.80 -2.38 5.35
CA LYS A 260 2.95 -1.81 4.00
C LYS A 260 1.67 -1.20 3.41
N ARG A 261 0.48 -1.65 3.84
CA ARG A 261 -0.81 -1.21 3.27
C ARG A 261 -1.88 -1.11 4.35
N LEU A 262 -2.29 0.10 4.66
CA LEU A 262 -3.39 0.36 5.57
C LEU A 262 -4.77 0.23 4.89
N PRO A 263 -5.84 0.05 5.68
CA PRO A 263 -7.21 0.26 5.23
C PRO A 263 -7.38 1.64 4.58
N TRP A 264 -8.40 1.77 3.73
CA TRP A 264 -8.75 3.08 3.17
C TRP A 264 -9.47 3.88 4.26
N SER A 265 -9.00 5.08 4.55
CA SER A 265 -9.72 6.00 5.42
C SER A 265 -11.05 6.43 4.79
N HIS A 266 -12.03 6.84 5.59
CA HIS A 266 -13.34 7.28 5.12
C HIS A 266 -13.23 8.34 4.02
N SER A 267 -12.44 9.40 4.23
CA SER A 267 -12.19 10.43 3.22
C SER A 267 -11.63 9.89 1.90
N ASN A 268 -10.75 8.88 1.95
CA ASN A 268 -10.22 8.26 0.74
C ASN A 268 -11.25 7.32 0.06
N VAL A 269 -12.14 6.68 0.83
CA VAL A 269 -13.26 5.89 0.27
C VAL A 269 -14.20 6.79 -0.51
N GLU A 270 -14.58 7.95 0.04
CA GLU A 270 -15.44 8.91 -0.65
C GLU A 270 -14.77 9.44 -1.93
N LYS A 271 -13.48 9.76 -1.88
CA LYS A 271 -12.71 10.14 -3.08
C LYS A 271 -12.69 9.04 -4.14
N VAL A 272 -12.57 7.77 -3.74
CA VAL A 272 -12.64 6.63 -4.68
C VAL A 272 -14.01 6.54 -5.33
N LYS A 273 -15.10 6.66 -4.55
CA LYS A 273 -16.48 6.65 -5.07
C LYS A 273 -16.70 7.77 -6.08
N GLN A 274 -16.35 8.99 -5.71
CA GLN A 274 -16.46 10.15 -6.58
C GLN A 274 -15.64 9.95 -7.85
N THR A 275 -14.37 9.53 -7.74
CA THR A 275 -13.52 9.27 -8.90
C THR A 275 -14.11 8.18 -9.80
N ALA A 276 -14.66 7.10 -9.23
CA ALA A 276 -15.28 6.02 -9.99
C ALA A 276 -16.54 6.49 -10.73
N GLN A 277 -17.34 7.37 -10.13
CA GLN A 277 -18.48 7.99 -10.81
C GLN A 277 -18.02 8.96 -11.91
N GLU A 278 -17.05 9.83 -11.64
CA GLU A 278 -16.46 10.75 -12.63
C GLU A 278 -15.91 10.01 -13.85
N MET A 279 -15.39 8.79 -13.65
CA MET A 279 -14.88 7.98 -14.75
C MET A 279 -15.96 7.60 -15.79
N LEU A 280 -17.24 7.54 -15.40
CA LEU A 280 -18.34 7.33 -16.36
C LEU A 280 -18.49 8.50 -17.35
N LEU A 281 -18.04 9.71 -16.99
CA LEU A 281 -18.11 10.88 -17.86
C LEU A 281 -17.21 10.75 -19.10
N TYR A 282 -16.30 9.77 -19.12
CA TYR A 282 -15.52 9.43 -20.32
C TYR A 282 -16.30 8.56 -21.32
N SER A 283 -17.50 8.10 -20.96
CA SER A 283 -18.37 7.38 -21.87
C SER A 283 -19.23 8.33 -22.69
N ASN A 284 -19.46 7.99 -23.96
CA ASN A 284 -20.36 8.73 -24.86
C ASN A 284 -21.81 8.21 -24.79
N PHE A 285 -22.12 7.38 -23.80
CA PHE A 285 -23.43 6.73 -23.67
C PHE A 285 -24.24 7.44 -22.60
N GLU A 286 -25.56 7.57 -22.81
CA GLU A 286 -26.43 8.26 -21.86
C GLU A 286 -26.28 7.68 -20.44
N ILE A 287 -26.00 8.58 -19.49
CA ILE A 287 -26.03 8.30 -18.06
C ILE A 287 -27.50 8.43 -17.64
N LYS A 288 -28.29 7.40 -17.95
CA LYS A 288 -29.62 7.20 -17.33
C LYS A 288 -29.47 6.71 -15.91
#